data_AF-A0A5K0ZDE5-F1
#
_entry.id   AF-A0A5K0ZDE5-F1
#
_cell.length_a   1.000
_cell.length_b   1.000
_cell.length_c   1.000
_cell.angle_alpha   90.00
_cell.angle_beta   90.00
_cell.angle_gamma   90.00
#
_symmetry.space_group_name_H-M   'P 1'
#
loop_
_entity.id
_entity.type
_entity.pdbx_description
1 polymer ?
#
loop_
_entity_poly.entity_id
_entity_poly.type
_entity_poly.pdbx_seq_one_letter_code
_entity_poly.pdbx_strand_id
1 'polypeptide(L)' 'NPGQLRVHSGGIIWRKQGGGKAVEVDKSDIVGLIWMKVPRAYQLGVRIKAGLVYKFTGFREQ' A
#
# COMPACT_ATOMS: atom_id res chain seq x y z
N ASN A 1 -8.27 4.64 7.65
CA ASN A 1 -8.11 3.35 8.36
C ASN A 1 -6.66 3.17 8.74
N PRO A 2 -6.30 3.25 10.03
CA PRO A 2 -4.96 2.92 10.47
C PRO A 2 -4.73 1.41 10.36
N GLY A 3 -3.49 1.03 10.10
CA GLY A 3 -3.10 -0.36 9.91
C GLY A 3 -1.62 -0.51 9.63
N GLN A 4 -1.17 -1.76 9.57
CA GLN A 4 0.23 -2.09 9.35
C GLN A 4 0.41 -2.55 7.91
N LEU A 5 1.27 -1.84 7.17
CA LEU A 5 1.78 -2.28 5.88
C LEU A 5 3.05 -3.11 6.09
N ARG A 6 3.17 -4.25 5.41
CA ARG A 6 4.36 -5.08 5.35
C ARG A 6 4.68 -5.37 3.89
N VAL A 7 5.96 -5.28 3.54
CA VAL A 7 6.49 -5.67 2.24
C VAL A 7 7.32 -6.94 2.44
N HIS A 8 7.17 -7.91 1.54
CA HIS A 8 7.95 -9.15 1.52
C HIS A 8 8.28 -9.55 0.08
N SER A 9 9.08 -10.59 -0.11
CA SER A 9 9.52 -11.04 -1.44
C SER A 9 8.37 -11.43 -2.38
N GLY A 10 7.25 -11.88 -1.82
CA GLY A 10 6.04 -12.26 -2.55
C GLY A 10 5.06 -11.13 -2.82
N GLY A 11 5.24 -9.94 -2.22
CA GLY A 11 4.30 -8.84 -2.42
C GLY A 11 4.12 -7.93 -1.20
N ILE A 12 2.90 -7.45 -1.03
CA ILE A 12 2.54 -6.48 0.00
C ILE A 12 1.28 -6.93 0.74
N ILE A 13 1.33 -6.85 2.07
CA ILE A 13 0.17 -7.10 2.93
C ILE A 13 -0.09 -5.86 3.78
N TRP A 14 -1.34 -5.41 3.81
CA TRP A 14 -1.82 -4.42 4.76
C TRP A 14 -2.92 -5.01 5.64
N ARG A 15 -2.81 -4.81 6.95
CA ARG A 15 -3.82 -5.26 7.92
C ARG A 15 -4.38 -4.08 8.70
N LYS A 16 -5.71 -3.99 8.80
CA LYS A 16 -6.37 -2.99 9.63
C LYS A 16 -5.97 -3.15 11.09
N GLN A 17 -5.71 -2.04 11.78
CA GLN A 17 -5.50 -2.04 13.22
C GLN A 17 -6.78 -2.47 13.93
N GLY A 18 -6.65 -3.31 14.96
CA GLY A 18 -7.81 -3.90 15.65
C GLY A 18 -8.44 -5.11 14.93
N GLY A 19 -7.81 -5.62 13.86
CA GLY A 19 -8.21 -6.84 13.18
C GLY A 19 -9.23 -6.65 12.05
N GLY A 20 -9.65 -7.77 11.46
CA GLY A 20 -10.61 -7.82 10.35
C GLY A 20 -9.95 -7.71 8.98
N LYS A 21 -10.30 -6.66 8.22
CA LYS A 21 -9.95 -6.54 6.79
C LYS A 21 -8.43 -6.55 6.56
N ALA A 22 -8.01 -7.40 5.63
CA ALA A 22 -6.67 -7.42 5.06
C ALA A 22 -6.72 -7.06 3.58
N VAL A 23 -5.67 -6.41 3.09
CA VAL A 23 -5.38 -6.25 1.66
C VAL A 23 -4.07 -6.98 1.41
N GLU A 24 -4.10 -7.92 0.48
CA GLU A 24 -2.93 -8.67 0.05
C GLU A 24 -2.80 -8.52 -1.45
N VAL A 25 -1.60 -8.19 -1.90
CA VAL A 25 -1.28 -7.97 -3.31
C VAL A 25 -0.04 -8.80 -3.62
N ASP A 26 -0.21 -9.80 -4.48
CA ASP A 26 0.89 -10.59 -4.99
C ASP A 26 1.80 -9.74 -5.88
N LYS A 27 3.11 -9.98 -5.82
CA LYS A 27 4.11 -9.27 -6.60
C LYS A 27 3.81 -9.36 -8.11
N SER A 28 3.33 -10.50 -8.59
CA SER A 28 3.02 -10.69 -10.00
C SER A 28 1.86 -9.81 -10.47
N ASP A 29 0.99 -9.36 -9.57
CA ASP A 29 -0.14 -8.49 -9.89
C ASP A 29 0.20 -7.00 -9.86
N ILE A 30 1.33 -6.61 -9.27
CA ILE A 30 1.77 -5.22 -9.22
C ILE A 30 2.29 -4.81 -10.60
N VAL A 31 1.63 -3.83 -11.21
CA VAL A 31 2.02 -3.29 -12.53
C VAL A 31 2.61 -1.89 -12.46
N GLY A 32 2.58 -1.25 -11.29
CA GLY A 32 3.18 0.06 -11.11
C GLY A 32 3.09 0.58 -9.69
N LEU A 33 4.05 1.44 -9.35
CA LEU A 33 4.10 2.15 -8.08
C LEU A 33 4.11 3.65 -8.36
N ILE A 34 3.43 4.42 -7.50
CA ILE A 34 3.42 5.88 -7.54
C ILE A 34 3.79 6.37 -6.14
N TRP A 35 4.87 7.13 -6.04
CA TRP A 35 5.24 7.81 -4.80
C TRP A 35 5.01 9.30 -4.97
N MET A 36 4.26 9.90 -4.05
CA MET A 36 3.96 11.33 -4.14
C MET A 36 3.88 12.00 -2.76
N LYS A 37 4.28 13.26 -2.71
CA LYS A 37 4.04 14.14 -1.57
C LYS A 37 2.55 14.47 -1.48
N VAL A 38 2.03 14.44 -0.26
CA VAL A 38 0.67 14.87 0.08
C VAL A 38 0.73 15.82 1.29
N PRO A 39 -0.35 16.54 1.65
CA PRO A 39 -0.30 17.39 2.83
C PRO A 39 0.13 16.59 4.07
N ARG A 40 1.24 17.03 4.71
CA ARG A 40 1.80 16.49 5.96
C ARG A 40 2.39 15.06 5.89
N ALA A 41 2.48 14.44 4.71
CA ALA A 41 3.02 13.09 4.56
C ALA A 41 3.41 12.75 3.12
N TYR A 42 3.80 11.50 2.89
CA TYR A 42 3.92 10.86 1.59
C TYR A 42 2.89 9.74 1.44
N GLN A 43 2.54 9.45 0.19
CA GLN A 43 1.62 8.39 -0.20
C GLN A 43 2.30 7.43 -1.19
N LEU A 44 2.11 6.14 -0.97
CA LEU A 44 2.38 5.05 -1.91
C LEU A 44 1.08 4.62 -2.57
N GLY A 45 1.01 4.75 -3.90
CA GLY A 45 0.01 4.12 -4.75
C GLY A 45 0.54 2.81 -5.33
N VAL A 46 -0.19 1.72 -5.20
CA VAL A 46 0.10 0.41 -5.80
C VAL A 46 -0.96 0.11 -6.84
N ARG A 47 -0.58 0.13 -8.12
CA ARG A 47 -1.47 -0.23 -9.23
C ARG A 47 -1.36 -1.72 -9.52
N ILE A 48 -2.49 -2.40 -9.61
CA ILE A 48 -2.54 -3.84 -9.94
C ILE A 48 -3.11 -4.09 -11.34
N LYS A 49 -2.85 -5.27 -11.90
CA LYS A 49 -3.33 -5.69 -13.24
C LYS A 49 -4.83 -5.47 -13.47
N ALA A 50 -5.65 -5.65 -12.44
CA ALA A 50 -7.09 -5.43 -12.49
C ALA A 50 -7.51 -3.95 -12.61
N GLY A 51 -6.56 -3.01 -12.76
CA GLY A 51 -6.81 -1.58 -12.88
C GLY A 51 -7.06 -0.86 -11.55
N LEU A 52 -7.18 -1.59 -10.44
CA LEU A 52 -7.34 -1.02 -9.10
C LEU A 52 -6.03 -0.37 -8.61
N VAL A 53 -6.16 0.70 -7.83
CA VAL A 53 -5.04 1.38 -7.17
C VAL A 53 -5.27 1.42 -5.66
N TYR A 54 -4.43 0.70 -4.90
CA TYR A 54 -4.39 0.82 -3.44
C TYR A 54 -3.53 2.01 -3.04
N LYS A 55 -4.02 2.85 -2.12
CA LYS A 55 -3.30 4.02 -1.62
C LYS A 55 -2.99 3.85 -0.14
N PHE A 56 -1.71 3.91 0.20
CA PHE A 56 -1.21 3.92 1.57
C PHE A 56 -0.61 5.29 1.85
N THR A 57 -1.11 5.99 2.87
CA THR A 57 -0.72 7.37 3.19
C THR A 57 -0.25 7.45 4.63
N GLY A 58 0.74 8.31 4.90
CA GLY A 58 1.27 8.54 6.25
C GLY A 58 2.78 8.30 6.38
N PHE A 59 3.48 8.12 5.25
CA PHE A 59 4.94 7.99 5.26
C PHE A 59 5.60 9.35 5.51
N ARG A 60 6.74 9.36 6.22
CA ARG A 60 7.55 10.56 6.43
C ARG A 60 8.57 10.73 5.31
N GLU A 61 8.98 11.98 5.07
CA GLU A 61 10.25 12.25 4.38
C GLU A 61 11.37 11.80 5.32
N GLN A 62 12.37 11.09 4.80
CA GLN A 62 13.53 10.63 5.58
C GLN A 62 14.73 11.53 5.32
#